data_AF-A0AA41Y3Q1-F1
#
_entry.id   AF-A0AA41Y3Q1-F1
#
_cell.length_a   1.000
_cell.length_b   1.000
_cell.length_c   1.000
_cell.angle_alpha   90.00
_cell.angle_beta   90.00
_cell.angle_gamma   90.00
#
_symmetry.space_group_name_H-M   'P 1'
#
loop_
_entity.id
_entity.type
_entity.pdbx_description
1 polymer ?
#
loop_
_entity_poly.entity_id
_entity_poly.type
_entity_poly.pdbx_seq_one_letter_code
_entity_poly.pdbx_strand_id
1 'polypeptide(L)'
;MKKIAIQGIAGSFHEDAARKYFGDEEIEVVECRSFQSVCELIDADKVSIAVMAIENSIAGSILQNYSLIRDYHLRVIGETYIHIQMNLMMLPGGKKEDIKTIYSHPVAIRQCVEYIEKYFPNAKIVENQDTAKSGKLLVEENLRDAAAIGNLRTAEIYGLEVLETGIESNKKNYTRFWILSKHANQHVKTNKASLCFEVGHYYGALARVLNIFADNKINLNKIQSVPIVGKPNEYTMHVDVEYDSEENYEKAIHLVLKNVSSLSILGEYVRGELEISNQ
;
A
#
# COMPACT_ATOMS: atom_id res chain seq x y z
N MET A 1 -18.95 10.18 11.50
CA MET A 1 -17.51 9.87 11.41
C MET A 1 -17.29 8.40 11.11
N LYS A 2 -16.66 8.08 9.97
CA LYS A 2 -16.39 6.71 9.49
C LYS A 2 -15.05 6.24 10.06
N LYS A 3 -15.01 5.06 10.68
CA LYS A 3 -13.79 4.48 11.25
C LYS A 3 -13.06 3.63 10.21
N ILE A 4 -11.77 3.90 10.01
CA ILE A 4 -10.95 3.23 9.00
C ILE A 4 -9.70 2.66 9.66
N ALA A 5 -9.53 1.34 9.65
CA ALA A 5 -8.31 0.74 10.15
C ALA A 5 -7.14 0.95 9.20
N ILE A 6 -5.99 1.31 9.76
CA ILE A 6 -4.72 1.48 9.05
C ILE A 6 -3.59 0.82 9.83
N GLN A 7 -2.58 0.30 9.13
CA GLN A 7 -1.33 -0.07 9.79
C GLN A 7 -0.50 1.19 10.03
N GLY A 8 0.02 1.34 11.26
CA GLY A 8 0.73 2.53 11.69
C GLY A 8 -0.14 3.44 12.54
N ILE A 9 0.24 4.71 12.61
CA ILE A 9 -0.42 5.74 13.42
C ILE A 9 -0.90 6.91 12.56
N ALA A 10 -1.62 7.86 13.16
CA ALA A 10 -1.93 9.14 12.54
C ALA A 10 -0.64 9.87 12.12
N GLY A 11 -0.66 10.46 10.93
CA GLY A 11 0.48 11.07 10.23
C GLY A 11 1.14 10.15 9.20
N SER A 12 0.78 8.87 9.15
CA SER A 12 1.33 7.90 8.20
C SER A 12 0.79 8.07 6.77
N PHE A 13 1.47 7.48 5.80
CA PHE A 13 0.98 7.43 4.41
C PHE A 13 -0.33 6.63 4.25
N HIS A 14 -0.64 5.72 5.18
CA HIS A 14 -1.93 5.03 5.18
C HIS A 14 -3.09 5.96 5.54
N GLU A 15 -2.88 6.93 6.42
CA GLU A 15 -3.88 7.97 6.69
C GLU A 15 -4.11 8.85 5.45
N ASP A 16 -3.05 9.24 4.74
CA ASP A 16 -3.20 9.99 3.49
C ASP A 16 -3.96 9.21 2.43
N ALA A 17 -3.68 7.91 2.30
CA ALA A 17 -4.45 7.02 1.43
C ALA A 17 -5.94 6.99 1.82
N ALA A 18 -6.25 6.87 3.11
CA ALA A 18 -7.62 6.92 3.59
C ALA A 18 -8.29 8.26 3.26
N ARG A 19 -7.66 9.39 3.61
CA ARG A 19 -8.25 10.71 3.36
C ARG A 19 -8.38 11.03 1.89
N LYS A 20 -7.39 10.68 1.06
CA LYS A 20 -7.48 10.85 -0.39
C LYS A 20 -8.67 10.07 -0.98
N TYR A 21 -8.88 8.84 -0.53
CA TYR A 21 -9.95 8.00 -1.06
C TYR A 21 -11.35 8.46 -0.60
N PHE A 22 -11.50 8.88 0.66
CA PHE A 22 -12.78 9.32 1.22
C PHE A 22 -13.07 10.82 1.05
N GLY A 23 -12.13 11.60 0.51
CA GLY A 23 -12.31 13.01 0.19
C GLY A 23 -12.74 13.84 1.41
N ASP A 24 -13.86 14.55 1.25
CA ASP A 24 -14.42 15.44 2.29
C ASP A 24 -15.20 14.70 3.39
N GLU A 25 -15.33 13.37 3.32
CA GLU A 25 -15.99 12.62 4.38
C GLU A 25 -15.21 12.71 5.71
N GLU A 26 -15.93 12.91 6.81
CA GLU A 26 -15.33 12.84 8.14
C GLU A 26 -14.89 11.40 8.48
N ILE A 27 -13.58 11.19 8.48
CA ILE A 27 -12.96 9.91 8.87
C ILE A 27 -12.17 9.98 10.17
N GLU A 28 -12.18 8.88 10.91
CA GLU A 28 -11.30 8.60 12.05
C GLU A 28 -10.45 7.38 11.69
N VAL A 29 -9.13 7.50 11.81
CA VAL A 29 -8.23 6.36 11.61
C VAL A 29 -8.11 5.54 12.89
N VAL A 30 -8.22 4.22 12.75
CA VAL A 30 -8.01 3.25 13.83
C VAL A 30 -6.61 2.66 13.66
N GLU A 31 -5.71 3.08 14.53
CA GLU A 31 -4.29 2.73 14.49
C GLU A 31 -4.05 1.26 14.82
N CYS A 32 -3.33 0.55 13.96
CA CYS A 32 -3.02 -0.86 14.11
C CYS A 32 -1.51 -1.09 14.09
N ARG A 33 -1.02 -1.96 14.98
CA ARG A 33 0.42 -2.27 15.09
C ARG A 33 0.97 -3.04 13.89
N SER A 34 0.12 -3.80 13.19
CA SER A 34 0.49 -4.64 12.05
C SER A 34 -0.66 -4.77 11.05
N PHE A 35 -0.35 -5.20 9.83
CA PHE A 35 -1.37 -5.52 8.83
C PHE A 35 -2.30 -6.64 9.28
N GLN A 36 -1.79 -7.62 10.04
CA GLN A 36 -2.63 -8.66 10.62
C GLN A 36 -3.67 -8.07 11.58
N SER A 37 -3.28 -7.13 12.46
CA SER A 37 -4.25 -6.49 13.36
C SER A 37 -5.30 -5.65 12.61
N VAL A 38 -4.97 -5.11 11.43
CA VAL A 38 -5.95 -4.44 10.56
C VAL A 38 -7.02 -5.46 10.11
N CYS A 39 -6.60 -6.64 9.65
CA CYS A 39 -7.51 -7.71 9.25
C CYS A 39 -8.37 -8.22 10.41
N GLU A 40 -7.76 -8.45 11.58
CA GLU A 40 -8.44 -8.91 12.80
C GLU A 40 -9.56 -7.94 13.23
N LEU A 41 -9.35 -6.62 13.10
CA LEU A 41 -10.38 -5.62 13.44
C LEU A 41 -11.58 -5.64 12.48
N ILE A 42 -11.34 -5.86 11.18
CA ILE A 42 -12.43 -5.98 10.20
C ILE A 42 -13.20 -7.27 10.44
N ASP A 43 -12.50 -8.39 10.62
CA ASP A 43 -13.10 -9.70 10.81
C ASP A 43 -14.02 -9.75 12.05
N ALA A 44 -13.56 -9.11 13.14
CA ALA A 44 -14.30 -8.95 14.39
C ALA A 44 -15.38 -7.85 14.37
N ASP A 45 -15.69 -7.29 13.18
CA ASP A 45 -16.69 -6.24 12.95
C ASP A 45 -16.49 -4.99 13.83
N LYS A 46 -15.25 -4.70 14.24
CA LYS A 46 -14.88 -3.49 15.01
C LYS A 46 -14.75 -2.25 14.13
N VAL A 47 -14.40 -2.48 12.87
CA VAL A 47 -14.38 -1.50 11.79
C VAL A 47 -14.93 -2.15 10.53
N SER A 48 -15.54 -1.38 9.64
CA SER A 48 -16.11 -1.92 8.40
C SER A 48 -15.19 -1.77 7.20
N ILE A 49 -14.15 -0.94 7.32
CA ILE A 49 -13.25 -0.54 6.24
C ILE A 49 -11.81 -0.49 6.77
N ALA A 50 -10.87 -0.91 5.92
CA ALA A 50 -9.45 -0.65 6.14
C ALA A 50 -8.75 -0.16 4.87
N VAL A 51 -7.58 0.44 5.07
CA VAL A 51 -6.66 0.82 4.01
C VAL A 51 -5.33 0.11 4.21
N MET A 52 -4.88 -0.58 3.17
CA MET A 52 -3.69 -1.43 3.23
C MET A 52 -2.80 -1.21 2.01
N ALA A 53 -1.52 -0.93 2.24
CA ALA A 53 -0.52 -0.90 1.16
C ALA A 53 -0.37 -2.29 0.54
N ILE A 54 -0.33 -2.38 -0.79
CA ILE A 54 -0.16 -3.67 -1.49
C ILE A 54 1.04 -3.70 -2.43
N GLU A 55 1.51 -2.54 -2.87
CA GLU A 55 2.64 -2.43 -3.79
C GLU A 55 3.29 -1.07 -3.66
N ASN A 56 4.61 -1.04 -3.72
CA ASN A 56 5.39 0.18 -3.83
C ASN A 56 6.24 0.13 -5.12
N SER A 57 6.38 1.25 -5.82
CA SER A 57 7.11 1.30 -7.09
C SER A 57 8.60 0.96 -6.99
N ILE A 58 9.18 1.04 -5.79
CA ILE A 58 10.59 0.72 -5.52
C ILE A 58 10.72 -0.66 -4.88
N ALA A 59 9.94 -0.94 -3.83
CA ALA A 59 10.05 -2.19 -3.06
C ALA A 59 9.29 -3.37 -3.69
N GLY A 60 8.45 -3.12 -4.69
CA GLY A 60 7.61 -4.12 -5.33
C GLY A 60 6.36 -4.48 -4.52
N SER A 61 5.83 -5.68 -4.76
CA SER A 61 4.60 -6.17 -4.11
C SER A 61 4.83 -6.59 -2.66
N ILE A 62 3.91 -6.21 -1.79
CA ILE A 62 3.90 -6.61 -0.37
C ILE A 62 3.15 -7.94 -0.25
N LEU A 63 3.80 -9.04 -0.67
CA LEU A 63 3.15 -10.37 -0.84
C LEU A 63 2.45 -10.90 0.42
N GLN A 64 2.95 -10.55 1.61
CA GLN A 64 2.31 -10.92 2.88
C GLN A 64 0.88 -10.35 2.99
N ASN A 65 0.65 -9.13 2.50
CA ASN A 65 -0.65 -8.47 2.58
C ASN A 65 -1.68 -9.15 1.65
N TYR A 66 -1.25 -9.64 0.49
CA TYR A 66 -2.12 -10.46 -0.37
C TYR A 66 -2.57 -11.75 0.33
N SER A 67 -1.67 -12.38 1.08
CA SER A 67 -1.99 -13.60 1.84
C SER A 67 -2.98 -13.29 2.95
N LEU A 68 -2.74 -12.22 3.74
CA LEU A 68 -3.67 -11.79 4.80
C LEU A 68 -5.08 -11.50 4.26
N ILE A 69 -5.20 -10.78 3.15
CA ILE A 69 -6.51 -10.47 2.55
C ILE A 69 -7.26 -11.75 2.19
N ARG A 70 -6.57 -12.73 1.61
CA ARG A 70 -7.17 -14.02 1.26
C ARG A 70 -7.57 -14.82 2.49
N ASP A 71 -6.68 -14.91 3.47
CA ASP A 71 -6.86 -15.75 4.67
C ASP A 71 -7.99 -15.22 5.57
N TYR A 72 -8.20 -13.90 5.59
CA TYR A 72 -9.33 -13.24 6.28
C TYR A 72 -10.55 -13.01 5.39
N HIS A 73 -10.56 -13.54 4.16
CA HIS A 73 -11.66 -13.41 3.19
C HIS A 73 -12.14 -11.96 2.94
N LEU A 74 -11.21 -11.01 3.01
CA LEU A 74 -11.49 -9.60 2.75
C LEU A 74 -11.67 -9.34 1.26
N ARG A 75 -12.50 -8.36 0.94
CA ARG A 75 -12.79 -7.91 -0.42
C ARG A 75 -12.16 -6.54 -0.70
N VAL A 76 -11.57 -6.40 -1.87
CA VAL A 76 -11.09 -5.11 -2.38
C VAL A 76 -12.28 -4.33 -2.94
N ILE A 77 -12.58 -3.18 -2.35
CA ILE A 77 -13.71 -2.33 -2.74
C ILE A 77 -13.27 -1.01 -3.40
N GLY A 78 -11.96 -0.79 -3.49
CA GLY A 78 -11.36 0.41 -4.07
C GLY A 78 -9.85 0.34 -4.06
N GLU A 79 -9.22 1.24 -4.80
CA GLU A 79 -7.78 1.46 -4.75
C GLU A 79 -7.45 2.96 -4.78
N THR A 80 -6.28 3.31 -4.26
CA THR A 80 -5.73 4.66 -4.36
C THR A 80 -4.21 4.62 -4.40
N TYR A 81 -3.61 5.67 -4.93
CA TYR A 81 -2.17 5.83 -5.06
C TYR A 81 -1.71 7.07 -4.30
N ILE A 82 -0.67 6.92 -3.48
CA ILE A 82 -0.02 8.02 -2.78
C ILE A 82 1.41 8.17 -3.28
N HIS A 83 1.76 9.39 -3.65
CA HIS A 83 3.14 9.80 -3.91
C HIS A 83 3.88 9.88 -2.59
N ILE A 84 4.95 9.10 -2.47
CA ILE A 84 5.72 8.97 -1.25
C ILE A 84 6.88 9.95 -1.29
N GLN A 85 6.64 11.13 -0.73
CA GLN A 85 7.66 12.14 -0.48
C GLN A 85 8.17 12.00 0.95
N MET A 86 9.48 11.79 1.11
CA MET A 86 10.13 11.70 2.40
C MET A 86 10.67 13.07 2.79
N ASN A 87 10.44 13.48 4.04
CA ASN A 87 10.77 14.82 4.52
C ASN A 87 11.55 14.69 5.82
N LEU A 88 12.58 15.52 5.98
CA LEU A 88 13.36 15.62 7.20
C LEU A 88 12.69 16.63 8.13
N MET A 89 12.39 16.21 9.36
CA MET A 89 11.71 17.05 10.35
C MET A 89 12.33 16.91 11.74
N MET A 90 12.16 17.94 12.56
CA MET A 90 12.81 18.11 13.86
C MET A 90 11.88 18.89 14.81
N LEU A 91 12.18 18.91 16.12
CA LEU A 91 11.49 19.79 17.05
C LEU A 91 11.65 21.28 16.67
N PRO A 92 10.62 22.12 16.87
CA PRO A 92 10.69 23.53 16.51
C PRO A 92 11.92 24.27 17.08
N GLY A 93 12.56 25.08 16.22
CA GLY A 93 13.73 25.88 16.56
C GLY A 93 15.06 25.12 16.60
N GLY A 94 15.06 23.82 16.32
CA GLY A 94 16.29 23.06 16.09
C GLY A 94 16.88 23.36 14.71
N LYS A 95 18.19 23.19 14.56
CA LYS A 95 18.89 23.44 13.29
C LYS A 95 19.43 22.17 12.69
N LYS A 96 19.65 22.21 11.37
CA LYS A 96 20.21 21.07 10.62
C LYS A 96 21.56 20.63 11.19
N GLU A 97 22.38 21.58 11.66
CA GLU A 97 23.70 21.30 12.23
C GLU A 97 23.65 20.59 13.60
N ASP A 98 22.51 20.64 14.30
CA ASP A 98 22.34 20.02 15.62
C ASP A 98 22.00 18.53 15.54
N ILE A 99 21.71 18.01 14.34
CA ILE A 99 21.26 16.62 14.14
C ILE A 99 22.41 15.64 14.40
N LYS A 100 22.24 14.80 15.43
CA LYS A 100 23.14 13.69 15.76
C LYS A 100 22.50 12.33 15.53
N THR A 101 21.18 12.25 15.56
CA THR A 101 20.44 10.98 15.38
C THR A 101 19.30 11.17 14.39
N ILE A 102 19.12 10.22 13.48
CA ILE A 102 18.01 10.20 12.52
C ILE A 102 17.16 8.95 12.74
N TYR A 103 15.87 9.14 12.98
CA TYR A 103 14.89 8.08 13.20
C TYR A 103 13.96 7.90 12.01
N SER A 104 13.78 6.68 11.53
CA SER A 104 12.71 6.36 10.57
C SER A 104 12.53 4.86 10.38
N HIS A 105 11.60 4.47 9.51
CA HIS A 105 11.43 3.09 9.09
C HIS A 105 12.60 2.63 8.18
N PRO A 106 13.08 1.37 8.27
CA PRO A 106 14.20 0.87 7.46
C PRO A 106 14.05 1.12 5.96
N VAL A 107 12.83 0.99 5.41
CA VAL A 107 12.56 1.26 3.99
C VAL A 107 12.75 2.75 3.66
N ALA A 108 12.31 3.65 4.55
CA ALA A 108 12.44 5.09 4.33
C ALA A 108 13.90 5.54 4.44
N ILE A 109 14.65 4.99 5.41
CA ILE A 109 16.10 5.20 5.54
C ILE A 109 16.79 4.80 4.24
N ARG A 110 16.54 3.58 3.74
CA ARG A 110 17.14 3.09 2.48
C ARG A 110 16.85 3.99 1.28
N GLN A 111 15.67 4.59 1.22
CA GLN A 111 15.30 5.52 0.16
C GLN A 111 16.00 6.89 0.27
N CYS A 112 16.56 7.22 1.44
CA CYS A 112 17.20 8.52 1.72
C CYS A 112 18.71 8.40 2.00
N VAL A 113 19.33 7.24 1.77
CA VAL A 113 20.74 6.97 2.12
C VAL A 113 21.68 7.99 1.51
N GLU A 114 21.55 8.30 0.22
CA GLU A 114 22.44 9.25 -0.47
C GLU A 114 22.38 10.65 0.17
N TYR A 115 21.19 11.09 0.58
CA TYR A 115 20.99 12.37 1.25
C TYR A 115 21.59 12.35 2.67
N ILE A 116 21.34 11.27 3.41
CA ILE A 116 21.87 11.08 4.77
C ILE A 116 23.39 11.07 4.76
N GLU A 117 24.03 10.28 3.88
CA GLU A 117 25.49 10.19 3.78
C GLU A 117 26.13 11.52 3.39
N LYS A 118 25.47 12.29 2.51
CA LYS A 118 25.98 13.58 2.04
C LYS A 118 25.91 14.68 3.10
N TYR A 119 24.79 14.79 3.82
CA TYR A 119 24.55 15.92 4.74
C TYR A 119 24.76 15.58 6.21
N PHE A 120 24.67 14.30 6.58
CA PHE A 120 24.75 13.81 7.95
C PHE A 120 25.66 12.59 8.09
N PRO A 121 26.91 12.62 7.57
CA PRO A 121 27.80 11.45 7.54
C PRO A 121 28.13 10.87 8.92
N ASN A 122 27.99 11.66 9.99
CA ASN A 122 28.27 11.26 11.36
C ASN A 122 27.01 11.00 12.20
N ALA A 123 25.81 11.13 11.61
CA ALA A 123 24.58 10.92 12.37
C ALA A 123 24.36 9.42 12.64
N LYS A 124 23.93 9.10 13.85
CA LYS A 124 23.47 7.76 14.20
C LYS A 124 22.11 7.51 13.55
N ILE A 125 21.99 6.42 12.82
CA ILE A 125 20.71 5.99 12.23
C ILE A 125 20.02 5.01 13.18
N VAL A 126 18.76 5.29 13.52
CA VAL A 126 17.94 4.44 14.39
C VAL A 126 16.68 4.03 13.65
N GLU A 127 16.53 2.71 13.49
CA GLU A 127 15.38 2.12 12.82
C GLU A 127 14.19 2.00 13.77
N ASN A 128 13.01 2.36 13.26
CA ASN A 128 11.73 2.26 13.94
C ASN A 128 10.72 1.49 13.08
N GLN A 129 9.61 1.08 13.68
CA GLN A 129 8.57 0.31 12.97
C GLN A 129 7.67 1.15 12.05
N ASP A 130 7.67 2.48 12.19
CA ASP A 130 6.78 3.37 11.44
C ASP A 130 7.40 4.78 11.34
N THR A 131 7.20 5.45 10.21
CA THR A 131 7.76 6.80 9.95
C THR A 131 7.09 7.87 10.80
N ALA A 132 5.76 7.81 10.95
CA ALA A 132 5.02 8.75 11.78
C ALA A 132 5.32 8.55 13.27
N LYS A 133 5.49 7.29 13.74
CA LYS A 133 6.00 7.00 15.09
C LYS A 133 7.36 7.62 15.36
N SER A 134 8.21 7.72 14.34
CA SER A 134 9.53 8.34 14.49
C SER A 134 9.39 9.84 14.76
N GLY A 135 8.51 10.55 14.05
CA GLY A 135 8.22 11.96 14.34
C GLY A 135 7.58 12.15 15.72
N LYS A 136 6.61 11.31 16.08
CA LYS A 136 5.97 11.33 17.41
C LYS A 136 6.98 11.16 18.56
N LEU A 137 7.94 10.23 18.39
CA LEU A 137 9.01 9.97 19.37
C LEU A 137 9.84 11.23 19.69
N LEU A 138 10.16 12.05 18.68
CA LEU A 138 10.89 13.30 18.90
C LEU A 138 10.17 14.23 19.89
N VAL A 139 8.85 14.28 19.81
CA VAL A 139 8.01 15.11 20.68
C VAL A 139 7.87 14.50 22.07
N GLU A 140 7.53 13.22 22.16
CA GLU A 140 7.31 12.54 23.43
C GLU A 140 8.56 12.53 24.32
N GLU A 141 9.73 12.34 23.71
CA GLU A 141 11.02 12.27 24.42
C GLU A 141 11.80 13.60 24.38
N ASN A 142 11.24 14.66 23.78
CA ASN A 142 11.85 15.98 23.65
C ASN A 142 13.30 15.93 23.09
N LEU A 143 13.51 15.12 22.04
CA LEU A 143 14.82 14.86 21.43
C LEU A 143 15.25 16.03 20.52
N ARG A 144 15.97 17.00 21.08
CA ARG A 144 16.37 18.23 20.37
C ARG A 144 17.54 18.06 19.41
N ASP A 145 18.36 17.04 19.57
CA ASP A 145 19.48 16.69 18.69
C ASP A 145 19.14 15.55 17.72
N ALA A 146 17.85 15.31 17.50
CA ALA A 146 17.33 14.27 16.63
C ALA A 146 16.44 14.82 15.52
N ALA A 147 16.47 14.12 14.39
CA ALA A 147 15.54 14.32 13.29
C ALA A 147 14.77 13.02 12.99
N ALA A 148 13.60 13.17 12.38
CA ALA A 148 12.81 12.08 11.84
C ALA A 148 12.69 12.22 10.32
N ILE A 149 12.60 11.10 9.62
CA ILE A 149 12.23 11.08 8.20
C ILE A 149 10.82 10.51 8.07
N GLY A 150 9.93 11.25 7.41
CA GLY A 150 8.54 10.82 7.25
C GLY A 150 7.69 11.72 6.36
N ASN A 151 6.38 11.51 6.48
CA ASN A 151 5.37 12.24 5.74
C ASN A 151 5.18 13.67 6.29
N LEU A 152 4.85 14.65 5.44
CA LEU A 152 4.56 16.02 5.87
C LEU A 152 3.45 16.08 6.92
N ARG A 153 2.42 15.23 6.77
CA ARG A 153 1.32 15.14 7.74
C ARG A 153 1.80 14.82 9.16
N THR A 154 2.88 14.05 9.29
CA THR A 154 3.49 13.78 10.61
C THR A 154 3.92 15.07 11.28
N ALA A 155 4.54 15.99 10.52
CA ALA A 155 4.97 17.28 11.07
C ALA A 155 3.79 18.16 11.48
N GLU A 156 2.71 18.18 10.68
CA GLU A 156 1.49 18.91 10.99
C GLU A 156 0.82 18.42 12.28
N ILE A 157 0.65 17.10 12.42
CA ILE A 157 -0.05 16.50 13.57
C ILE A 157 0.74 16.62 14.86
N TYR A 158 2.07 16.47 14.79
CA TYR A 158 2.93 16.47 15.98
C TYR A 158 3.63 17.80 16.23
N GLY A 159 3.38 18.84 15.42
CA GLY A 159 3.99 20.15 15.60
C GLY A 159 5.51 20.17 15.39
N LEU A 160 5.99 19.38 14.43
CA LEU A 160 7.40 19.35 14.05
C LEU A 160 7.70 20.41 12.99
N GLU A 161 8.93 20.89 12.96
CA GLU A 161 9.44 21.76 11.91
C GLU A 161 10.06 20.92 10.79
N VAL A 162 9.61 21.16 9.56
CA VAL A 162 10.16 20.49 8.36
C VAL A 162 11.39 21.26 7.91
N LEU A 163 12.55 20.61 7.96
CA LEU A 163 13.82 21.20 7.56
C LEU A 163 14.08 21.07 6.06
N GLU A 164 13.69 19.94 5.47
CA GLU A 164 13.87 19.70 4.04
C GLU A 164 12.81 18.71 3.51
N THR A 165 12.29 18.99 2.33
CA THR A 165 11.23 18.21 1.69
C THR A 165 11.77 17.42 0.51
N GLY A 166 11.25 16.20 0.31
CA GLY A 166 11.64 15.37 -0.82
C GLY A 166 13.12 15.03 -0.77
N ILE A 167 13.53 14.27 0.24
CA ILE A 167 14.93 13.83 0.41
C ILE A 167 15.19 12.41 -0.10
N GLU A 168 14.15 11.72 -0.59
CA GLU A 168 14.29 10.41 -1.22
C GLU A 168 15.06 10.49 -2.56
N SER A 169 15.84 9.47 -2.87
CA SER A 169 16.64 9.39 -4.10
C SER A 169 15.79 9.25 -5.36
N ASN A 170 14.67 8.53 -5.29
CA ASN A 170 13.76 8.35 -6.42
C ASN A 170 12.45 9.13 -6.23
N LYS A 171 12.27 10.18 -7.03
CA LYS A 171 11.06 11.03 -6.99
C LYS A 171 9.80 10.36 -7.51
N LYS A 172 9.93 9.30 -8.31
CA LYS A 172 8.80 8.52 -8.82
C LYS A 172 8.44 7.36 -7.88
N ASN A 173 8.31 7.67 -6.60
CA ASN A 173 7.99 6.74 -5.54
C ASN A 173 6.49 6.78 -5.23
N TYR A 174 5.76 5.73 -5.59
CA TYR A 174 4.33 5.65 -5.37
C TYR A 174 4.01 4.34 -4.64
N THR A 175 3.11 4.44 -3.67
CA THR A 175 2.53 3.26 -3.02
C THR A 175 1.08 3.17 -3.41
N ARG A 176 0.68 1.97 -3.85
CA ARG A 176 -0.69 1.61 -4.14
C ARG A 176 -1.31 0.97 -2.91
N PHE A 177 -2.50 1.44 -2.57
CA PHE A 177 -3.28 1.00 -1.43
C PHE A 177 -4.60 0.43 -1.92
N TRP A 178 -5.04 -0.64 -1.28
CA TRP A 178 -6.39 -1.16 -1.42
C TRP A 178 -7.26 -0.70 -0.26
N ILE A 179 -8.52 -0.45 -0.59
CA ILE A 179 -9.60 -0.25 0.36
C ILE A 179 -10.28 -1.60 0.54
N LEU A 180 -10.33 -2.07 1.78
CA LEU A 180 -10.78 -3.42 2.13
C LEU A 180 -12.06 -3.37 2.95
N SER A 181 -12.93 -4.33 2.71
CA SER A 181 -14.11 -4.58 3.54
C SER A 181 -14.42 -6.08 3.61
N LYS A 182 -15.28 -6.48 4.55
CA LYS A 182 -15.80 -7.85 4.65
C LYS A 182 -16.79 -8.17 3.52
N HIS A 183 -17.43 -7.15 2.96
CA HIS A 183 -18.43 -7.28 1.91
C HIS A 183 -18.04 -6.48 0.66
N ALA A 184 -18.40 -7.00 -0.51
CA ALA A 184 -18.19 -6.30 -1.77
C ALA A 184 -19.21 -5.16 -1.96
N ASN A 185 -18.81 -4.13 -2.70
CA ASN A 185 -19.72 -3.05 -3.10
C ASN A 185 -20.59 -3.49 -4.29
N GLN A 186 -21.83 -3.87 -4.04
CA GLN A 186 -22.73 -4.42 -5.07
C GLN A 186 -23.34 -3.36 -6.02
N HIS A 187 -23.19 -2.06 -5.74
CA HIS A 187 -23.92 -0.99 -6.44
C HIS A 187 -23.01 -0.01 -7.19
N VAL A 188 -21.74 -0.36 -7.38
CA VAL A 188 -20.77 0.51 -8.05
C VAL A 188 -20.42 -0.11 -9.39
N LYS A 189 -20.50 0.69 -10.46
CA LYS A 189 -19.99 0.28 -11.77
C LYS A 189 -18.47 0.17 -11.69
N THR A 190 -17.94 -1.03 -11.87
CA THR A 190 -16.52 -1.33 -11.78
C THR A 190 -15.87 -1.32 -13.16
N ASN A 191 -14.56 -1.11 -13.19
CA ASN A 191 -13.75 -1.16 -14.42
C ASN A 191 -12.39 -1.86 -14.19
N LYS A 192 -12.22 -2.46 -13.01
CA LYS A 192 -11.01 -3.15 -12.59
C LYS A 192 -11.36 -4.29 -11.64
N ALA A 193 -10.61 -5.38 -11.73
CA ALA A 193 -10.71 -6.48 -10.79
C ALA A 193 -9.34 -7.04 -10.42
N SER A 194 -9.20 -7.46 -9.18
CA SER A 194 -8.03 -8.20 -8.69
C SER A 194 -8.38 -9.67 -8.54
N LEU A 195 -7.61 -10.54 -9.18
CA LEU A 195 -7.88 -11.97 -9.28
C LEU A 195 -6.70 -12.78 -8.76
N CYS A 196 -6.99 -13.96 -8.24
CA CYS A 196 -6.02 -14.99 -7.90
C CYS A 196 -6.43 -16.29 -8.57
N PHE A 197 -5.55 -16.90 -9.34
CA PHE A 197 -5.85 -18.20 -9.96
C PHE A 197 -4.63 -19.11 -10.01
N GLU A 198 -4.89 -20.40 -10.07
CA GLU A 198 -3.88 -21.43 -10.25
C GLU A 198 -4.09 -22.11 -11.61
N VAL A 199 -3.00 -22.47 -12.27
CA VAL A 199 -3.03 -23.18 -13.55
C VAL A 199 -2.38 -24.55 -13.40
N GLY A 200 -2.81 -25.50 -14.23
CA GLY A 200 -2.19 -26.82 -14.25
C GLY A 200 -0.74 -26.80 -14.76
N HIS A 201 0.03 -27.83 -14.40
CA HIS A 201 1.42 -28.01 -14.83
C HIS A 201 1.54 -28.65 -16.21
N TYR A 202 1.10 -27.95 -17.24
CA TYR A 202 1.29 -28.36 -18.63
C TYR A 202 1.61 -27.15 -19.53
N TYR A 203 2.17 -27.44 -20.70
CA TYR A 203 2.63 -26.41 -21.64
C TYR A 203 1.51 -25.43 -22.00
N GLY A 204 1.82 -24.13 -21.87
CA GLY A 204 0.91 -23.06 -22.25
C GLY A 204 -0.29 -22.83 -21.32
N ALA A 205 -0.34 -23.46 -20.13
CA ALA A 205 -1.46 -23.30 -19.21
C ALA A 205 -1.73 -21.83 -18.82
N LEU A 206 -0.68 -21.09 -18.43
CA LEU A 206 -0.79 -19.65 -18.15
C LEU A 206 -1.09 -18.85 -19.42
N ALA A 207 -0.39 -19.14 -20.52
CA ALA A 207 -0.58 -18.43 -21.79
C ALA A 207 -2.03 -18.50 -22.28
N ARG A 208 -2.71 -19.62 -22.07
CA ARG A 208 -4.12 -19.78 -22.41
C ARG A 208 -5.02 -18.80 -21.64
N VAL A 209 -4.80 -18.64 -20.34
CA VAL A 209 -5.55 -17.68 -19.51
C VAL A 209 -5.28 -16.24 -19.98
N LEU A 210 -4.03 -15.91 -20.26
CA LEU A 210 -3.66 -14.59 -20.77
C LEU A 210 -4.30 -14.28 -22.14
N ASN A 211 -4.35 -15.28 -23.03
CA ASN A 211 -5.02 -15.15 -24.33
C ASN A 211 -6.53 -14.95 -24.17
N ILE A 212 -7.18 -15.62 -23.21
CA ILE A 212 -8.61 -15.39 -22.92
C ILE A 212 -8.86 -13.93 -22.55
N PHE A 213 -8.02 -13.32 -21.71
CA PHE A 213 -8.15 -11.90 -21.38
C PHE A 213 -7.98 -11.02 -22.62
N ALA A 214 -6.93 -11.26 -23.41
CA ALA A 214 -6.66 -10.50 -24.63
C ALA A 214 -7.80 -10.59 -25.67
N ASP A 215 -8.31 -11.80 -25.94
CA ASP A 215 -9.38 -12.07 -26.90
C ASP A 215 -10.71 -11.40 -26.51
N ASN A 216 -10.92 -11.17 -25.20
CA ASN A 216 -12.08 -10.45 -24.67
C ASN A 216 -11.79 -8.96 -24.39
N LYS A 217 -10.67 -8.43 -24.90
CA LYS A 217 -10.27 -7.01 -24.74
C LYS A 217 -10.14 -6.58 -23.28
N ILE A 218 -9.66 -7.48 -22.44
CA ILE A 218 -9.36 -7.22 -21.03
C ILE A 218 -7.88 -6.90 -20.92
N ASN A 219 -7.55 -5.71 -20.42
CA ASN A 219 -6.17 -5.32 -20.21
C ASN A 219 -5.63 -5.94 -18.91
N LEU A 220 -4.35 -6.29 -18.89
CA LEU A 220 -3.69 -6.82 -17.70
C LEU A 220 -2.64 -5.82 -17.22
N ASN A 221 -2.84 -5.28 -16.03
CA ASN A 221 -1.99 -4.23 -15.46
C ASN A 221 -0.98 -4.79 -14.46
N LYS A 222 -1.21 -6.02 -13.97
CA LYS A 222 -0.34 -6.69 -13.03
C LYS A 222 -0.39 -8.20 -13.24
N ILE A 223 0.77 -8.84 -13.16
CA ILE A 223 0.89 -10.28 -12.97
C ILE A 223 2.04 -10.56 -11.99
N GLN A 224 1.74 -11.35 -10.97
CA GLN A 224 2.70 -11.76 -9.96
C GLN A 224 2.48 -13.23 -9.60
N SER A 225 3.52 -14.06 -9.75
CA SER A 225 3.51 -15.42 -9.23
C SER A 225 3.85 -15.40 -7.74
N VAL A 226 3.08 -16.14 -6.94
CA VAL A 226 3.28 -16.30 -5.50
C VAL A 226 3.37 -17.80 -5.19
N PRO A 227 4.48 -18.28 -4.60
CA PRO A 227 4.63 -19.69 -4.25
C PRO A 227 3.52 -20.18 -3.32
N ILE A 228 3.02 -21.39 -3.56
CA ILE A 228 2.03 -22.02 -2.69
C ILE A 228 2.76 -22.76 -1.56
N VAL A 229 2.45 -22.38 -0.32
CA VAL A 229 3.01 -23.03 0.86
C VAL A 229 2.63 -24.50 0.88
N GLY A 230 3.62 -25.37 1.04
CA GLY A 230 3.43 -26.83 1.06
C GLY A 230 3.36 -27.49 -0.31
N LYS A 231 3.45 -26.72 -1.41
CA LYS A 231 3.45 -27.26 -2.78
C LYS A 231 4.63 -26.73 -3.61
N PRO A 232 5.76 -27.47 -3.64
CA PRO A 232 6.95 -27.04 -4.39
C PRO A 232 6.66 -26.83 -5.88
N ASN A 233 7.18 -25.75 -6.45
CA ASN A 233 6.99 -25.35 -7.87
C ASN A 233 5.54 -25.05 -8.30
N GLU A 234 4.60 -24.98 -7.35
CA GLU A 234 3.24 -24.51 -7.56
C GLU A 234 3.12 -23.04 -7.17
N TYR A 235 2.38 -22.27 -7.98
CA TYR A 235 2.23 -20.84 -7.81
C TYR A 235 0.77 -20.42 -8.00
N THR A 236 0.30 -19.53 -7.13
CA THR A 236 -0.90 -18.73 -7.39
C THR A 236 -0.50 -17.50 -8.20
N MET A 237 -1.22 -17.23 -9.28
CA MET A 237 -1.06 -16.03 -10.10
C MET A 237 -2.00 -14.95 -9.56
N HIS A 238 -1.42 -13.85 -9.08
CA HIS A 238 -2.13 -12.65 -8.70
C HIS A 238 -2.11 -11.68 -9.87
N VAL A 239 -3.29 -11.32 -10.39
CA VAL A 239 -3.41 -10.41 -11.53
C VAL A 239 -4.39 -9.28 -11.24
N ASP A 240 -4.13 -8.13 -11.84
CA ASP A 240 -5.12 -7.06 -11.95
C ASP A 240 -5.50 -6.91 -13.41
N VAL A 241 -6.81 -6.90 -13.64
CA VAL A 241 -7.39 -6.73 -14.96
C VAL A 241 -8.24 -5.48 -15.02
N GLU A 242 -8.18 -4.77 -16.14
CA GLU A 242 -8.98 -3.59 -16.43
C GLU A 242 -9.88 -3.84 -17.64
N TYR A 243 -11.09 -3.32 -17.58
CA TYR A 243 -12.13 -3.59 -18.56
C TYR A 243 -13.08 -2.40 -18.74
N ASP A 244 -13.42 -2.12 -19.99
CA ASP A 244 -14.40 -1.07 -20.35
C ASP A 244 -15.84 -1.61 -20.41
N SER A 245 -15.98 -2.92 -20.63
CA SER A 245 -17.28 -3.62 -20.75
C SER A 245 -17.38 -4.73 -19.72
N GLU A 246 -18.40 -4.64 -18.87
CA GLU A 246 -18.74 -5.66 -17.87
C GLU A 246 -19.09 -7.00 -18.53
N GLU A 247 -19.81 -6.98 -19.65
CA GLU A 247 -20.14 -8.19 -20.43
C GLU A 247 -18.88 -8.93 -20.90
N ASN A 248 -17.90 -8.19 -21.43
CA ASN A 248 -16.62 -8.80 -21.86
C ASN A 248 -15.87 -9.40 -20.67
N TYR A 249 -15.88 -8.70 -19.53
CA TYR A 249 -15.25 -9.15 -18.31
C TYR A 249 -15.90 -10.44 -17.78
N GLU A 250 -17.23 -10.47 -17.64
CA GLU A 250 -17.97 -11.66 -17.18
C GLU A 250 -17.71 -12.85 -18.10
N LYS A 251 -17.73 -12.64 -19.42
CA LYS A 251 -17.41 -13.67 -20.41
C LYS A 251 -15.98 -14.18 -20.26
N ALA A 252 -15.01 -13.28 -20.06
CA ALA A 252 -13.61 -13.66 -19.83
C ALA A 252 -13.47 -14.50 -18.56
N ILE A 253 -14.07 -14.07 -17.44
CA ILE A 253 -14.07 -14.82 -16.17
C ILE A 253 -14.66 -16.21 -16.35
N HIS A 254 -15.78 -16.33 -17.06
CA HIS A 254 -16.44 -17.62 -17.30
C HIS A 254 -15.58 -18.57 -18.15
N LEU A 255 -14.77 -18.04 -19.08
CA LEU A 255 -13.80 -18.81 -19.87
C LEU A 255 -12.55 -19.18 -19.05
N VAL A 256 -12.06 -18.26 -18.22
CA VAL A 256 -10.92 -18.49 -17.32
C VAL A 256 -11.24 -19.61 -16.33
N LEU A 257 -12.45 -19.61 -15.73
CA LEU A 257 -12.92 -20.65 -14.82
C LEU A 257 -12.79 -22.08 -15.39
N LYS A 258 -12.90 -22.24 -16.71
CA LYS A 258 -12.78 -23.54 -17.39
C LYS A 258 -11.32 -23.99 -17.64
N ASN A 259 -10.35 -23.11 -17.40
CA ASN A 259 -8.94 -23.30 -17.75
C ASN A 259 -7.98 -23.16 -16.55
N VAL A 260 -8.53 -22.98 -15.35
CA VAL A 260 -7.78 -22.82 -14.10
C VAL A 260 -8.21 -23.89 -13.08
N SER A 261 -7.30 -24.30 -12.20
CA SER A 261 -7.61 -25.24 -11.11
C SER A 261 -8.28 -24.56 -9.93
N SER A 262 -8.06 -23.27 -9.75
CA SER A 262 -8.74 -22.42 -8.78
C SER A 262 -8.85 -21.00 -9.33
N LEU A 263 -9.93 -20.30 -8.97
CA LEU A 263 -10.11 -18.88 -9.23
C LEU A 263 -10.76 -18.23 -8.00
N SER A 264 -10.17 -17.14 -7.54
CA SER A 264 -10.72 -16.26 -6.52
C SER A 264 -10.70 -14.82 -7.05
N ILE A 265 -11.85 -14.16 -7.04
CA ILE A 265 -11.95 -12.73 -7.30
C ILE A 265 -11.74 -12.03 -5.95
N LEU A 266 -10.62 -11.32 -5.76
CA LEU A 266 -10.37 -10.58 -4.53
C LEU A 266 -11.28 -9.35 -4.41
N GLY A 267 -11.65 -8.76 -5.54
CA GLY A 267 -12.61 -7.67 -5.59
C GLY A 267 -12.71 -7.06 -6.99
N GLU A 268 -13.86 -6.46 -7.24
CA GLU A 268 -14.16 -5.64 -8.42
C GLU A 268 -14.40 -4.22 -7.92
N TYR A 269 -13.75 -3.25 -8.53
CA TYR A 269 -13.72 -1.88 -8.02
C TYR A 269 -13.45 -0.88 -9.13
N VAL A 270 -13.55 0.40 -8.79
CA VAL A 270 -13.17 1.49 -9.68
C VAL A 270 -11.66 1.69 -9.59
N ARG A 271 -10.99 1.68 -10.74
CA ARG A 271 -9.57 2.01 -10.90
C ARG A 271 -9.26 3.35 -10.24
N GLY A 272 -8.23 3.37 -9.42
CA GLY A 272 -7.70 4.60 -8.83
C GLY A 272 -6.82 5.34 -9.83
N GLU A 273 -6.83 6.66 -9.76
CA GLU A 273 -6.02 7.50 -10.64
C GLU A 273 -4.59 7.62 -10.08
N LEU A 274 -3.62 7.33 -10.94
CA LEU A 274 -2.21 7.58 -10.70
C LEU A 274 -1.81 8.84 -11.46
N GLU A 275 -1.87 9.97 -10.78
CA GLU A 275 -1.32 11.23 -11.29
C GLU A 275 0.21 11.20 -11.14
N ILE A 276 0.91 10.90 -12.23
CA ILE A 276 2.36 10.96 -12.24
C ILE A 276 2.75 12.44 -12.32
N SER A 277 3.22 12.98 -11.19
CA SER A 277 3.80 14.33 -11.17
C SER A 277 5.02 14.36 -12.09
N ASN A 278 4.98 15.21 -13.12
CA ASN A 278 6.06 15.41 -14.10
C ASN A 278 7.15 16.37 -13.57
N GLN A 279 7.46 16.33 -12.27
CA GLN A 279 8.54 17.13 -11.69
C GLN A 279 9.90 16.49 -11.96
#